data_AF-A0A2S3ZUE1-F1
#
_entry.id   AF-A0A2S3ZUE1-F1
#
_cell.length_a   1.000
_cell.length_b   1.000
_cell.length_c   1.000
_cell.angle_alpha   90.00
_cell.angle_beta   90.00
_cell.angle_gamma   90.00
#
_symmetry.space_group_name_H-M   'P 1'
#
loop_
_entity.id
_entity.type
_entity.pdbx_description
1 polymer ?
#
loop_
_entity_poly.entity_id
_entity_poly.type
_entity_poly.pdbx_seq_one_letter_code
_entity_poly.pdbx_strand_id
1 'polypeptide(L)'
;MVALAARPDDYIEFPLETLHNVPLAWTEAHRLDLARTELWDRLIAAYQVHDPVAVLPVLESIVEAGLTVAEVRNYKMAVARLRKHRAIAAVAGRPEATAGLVASLRERNRNRPRLLRELDRVKF
;
A
#
# COMPACT_ATOMS: atom_id res chain seq x y z
N MET A 1 6.95 30.12 4.38
CA MET A 1 6.92 28.65 4.15
C MET A 1 6.60 28.37 2.68
N VAL A 2 7.56 28.55 1.76
CA VAL A 2 7.32 28.37 0.30
C VAL A 2 8.25 27.30 -0.30
N ALA A 3 9.33 26.92 0.39
CA ALA A 3 10.34 26.01 -0.16
C ALA A 3 9.97 24.51 -0.10
N LEU A 4 9.09 24.09 0.81
CA LEU A 4 8.78 22.67 0.99
C LEU A 4 7.81 22.13 -0.07
N ALA A 5 6.99 22.99 -0.69
CA ALA A 5 6.07 22.61 -1.77
C ALA A 5 6.78 22.28 -3.10
N ALA A 6 8.07 22.62 -3.25
CA ALA A 6 8.84 22.28 -4.44
C ALA A 6 9.19 20.78 -4.52
N ARG A 7 9.03 20.04 -3.41
CA ARG A 7 9.20 18.59 -3.32
C ARG A 7 8.06 18.02 -2.48
N PRO A 8 6.96 17.56 -3.13
CA PRO A 8 5.78 17.02 -2.45
C PRO A 8 6.11 15.97 -1.38
N ASP A 9 7.11 15.14 -1.64
CA ASP A 9 7.60 14.11 -0.71
C ASP A 9 8.14 14.71 0.60
N ASP A 10 9.01 15.73 0.52
CA ASP A 10 9.59 16.40 1.69
C ASP A 10 8.51 17.09 2.52
N TYR A 11 7.47 17.61 1.85
CA TYR A 11 6.31 18.20 2.50
C TYR A 11 5.45 17.19 3.24
N ILE A 12 5.40 15.93 2.83
CA ILE A 12 4.65 14.86 3.50
C ILE A 12 5.48 14.21 4.62
N GLU A 13 6.79 14.05 4.40
CA GLU A 13 7.70 13.54 5.43
C GLU A 13 7.74 14.46 6.66
N PHE A 14 7.64 15.78 6.49
CA PHE A 14 7.68 16.71 7.62
C PHE A 14 6.51 16.53 8.62
N PRO A 15 5.23 16.52 8.22
CA PRO A 15 4.13 16.17 9.11
C PRO A 15 4.23 14.78 9.72
N LEU A 16 4.75 13.79 8.98
CA LEU A 16 4.88 12.41 9.46
C LEU A 16 5.98 12.25 10.52
N GLU A 17 7.18 12.73 10.23
CA GLU A 17 8.40 12.44 10.99
C GLU A 17 8.76 13.56 11.98
N THR A 18 8.36 14.81 11.71
CA THR A 18 8.72 15.97 12.57
C THR A 18 7.56 16.45 13.42
N LEU A 19 6.37 16.63 12.82
CA LEU A 19 5.20 17.08 13.57
C LEU A 19 4.44 15.92 14.23
N HIS A 20 4.75 14.69 13.84
CA HIS A 20 4.04 13.46 14.23
C HIS A 20 2.52 13.55 14.03
N ASN A 21 2.08 14.32 13.04
CA ASN A 21 0.69 14.50 12.67
C ASN A 21 0.36 13.60 11.48
N VAL A 22 0.13 12.32 11.79
CA VAL A 22 -0.16 11.28 10.80
C VAL A 22 -1.44 11.58 10.00
N PRO A 23 -2.56 12.05 10.60
CA PRO A 23 -3.75 12.41 9.82
C PRO A 23 -3.52 13.55 8.82
N LEU A 24 -2.72 14.55 9.18
CA LEU A 24 -2.32 15.61 8.24
C LEU A 24 -1.47 15.02 7.12
N ALA A 25 -0.45 14.23 7.43
CA ALA A 25 0.41 13.60 6.44
C ALA A 25 -0.39 12.72 5.45
N TRP A 26 -1.37 11.96 5.95
CA TRP A 26 -2.28 11.14 5.14
C TRP A 26 -3.11 11.98 4.17
N THR A 27 -3.72 13.05 4.68
CA THR A 27 -4.55 13.96 3.87
C THR A 27 -3.72 14.64 2.78
N GLU A 28 -2.53 15.10 3.12
CA GLU A 28 -1.62 15.76 2.17
C GLU A 28 -1.05 14.79 1.15
N ALA A 29 -0.78 13.53 1.52
CA ALA A 29 -0.35 12.50 0.58
C ALA A 29 -1.39 12.22 -0.50
N HIS A 30 -2.67 12.20 -0.13
CA HIS A 30 -3.76 12.11 -1.10
C HIS A 30 -3.90 13.39 -1.94
N ARG A 31 -3.84 14.56 -1.31
CA ARG A 31 -4.01 15.86 -1.99
C ARG A 31 -2.91 16.11 -3.04
N LEU A 32 -1.69 15.66 -2.76
CA LEU A 32 -0.51 15.86 -3.61
C LEU A 32 -0.23 14.69 -4.57
N ASP A 33 -1.08 13.67 -4.58
CA ASP A 33 -0.90 12.45 -5.36
C ASP A 33 0.51 11.84 -5.19
N LEU A 34 0.85 11.53 -3.94
CA LEU A 34 2.18 11.04 -3.59
C LEU A 34 2.59 9.84 -4.46
N ALA A 35 3.67 10.00 -5.23
CA ALA A 35 4.17 8.94 -6.11
C ALA A 35 5.09 7.93 -5.39
N ARG A 36 5.71 8.32 -4.27
CA ARG A 36 6.76 7.54 -3.62
C ARG A 36 6.18 6.41 -2.78
N THR A 37 6.20 5.19 -3.33
CA THR A 37 5.64 4.00 -2.67
C THR A 37 6.23 3.69 -1.28
N GLU A 38 7.53 3.88 -1.10
CA GLU A 38 8.20 3.66 0.20
C GLU A 38 7.66 4.62 1.29
N LEU A 39 7.26 5.83 0.91
CA LEU A 39 6.65 6.79 1.84
C LEU A 39 5.19 6.40 2.14
N TRP A 40 4.44 5.91 1.15
CA TRP A 40 3.14 5.31 1.38
C TRP A 40 3.19 4.11 2.33
N ASP A 41 4.18 3.22 2.20
CA ASP A 41 4.31 2.06 3.08
C ASP A 41 4.50 2.49 4.56
N ARG A 42 5.25 3.58 4.80
CA ARG A 42 5.40 4.21 6.13
C ARG A 42 4.09 4.86 6.59
N LEU A 43 3.43 5.65 5.75
CA LEU A 43 2.16 6.29 6.06
C LEU A 43 1.08 5.28 6.42
N ILE A 44 0.94 4.20 5.66
CA ILE A 44 0.00 3.11 5.95
C ILE A 44 0.33 2.47 7.31
N ALA A 45 1.62 2.28 7.61
CA ALA A 45 2.02 1.68 8.90
C ALA A 45 1.66 2.57 10.10
N ALA A 46 1.71 3.89 9.94
CA ALA A 46 1.33 4.85 10.97
C ALA A 46 -0.19 5.07 11.04
N TYR A 47 -0.85 5.24 9.88
CA TYR A 47 -2.26 5.63 9.79
C TYR A 47 -3.24 4.50 10.10
N GLN A 48 -2.84 3.23 9.95
CA GLN A 48 -3.69 2.07 10.27
C GLN A 48 -4.22 2.08 11.72
N VAL A 49 -3.53 2.77 12.66
CA VAL A 49 -3.97 2.90 14.06
C VAL A 49 -5.18 3.84 14.18
N HIS A 50 -5.28 4.82 13.28
CA HIS A 50 -6.39 5.78 13.24
C HIS A 50 -7.60 5.21 12.49
N ASP A 51 -7.36 4.69 11.28
CA ASP A 51 -8.40 4.10 10.45
C ASP A 51 -7.82 2.93 9.62
N PRO A 52 -7.97 1.68 10.09
CA PRO A 52 -7.47 0.52 9.36
C PRO A 52 -8.30 0.21 8.10
N VAL A 53 -9.53 0.71 7.97
CA VAL A 53 -10.35 0.51 6.77
C VAL A 53 -9.86 1.42 5.65
N ALA A 54 -9.53 2.67 5.97
CA ALA A 54 -9.08 3.67 4.99
C ALA A 54 -7.75 3.30 4.30
N VAL A 55 -6.88 2.54 4.97
CA VAL A 55 -5.58 2.16 4.38
C VAL A 55 -5.65 1.00 3.40
N LEU A 56 -6.71 0.18 3.44
CA LEU A 56 -6.82 -1.02 2.59
C LEU A 56 -6.83 -0.67 1.10
N PRO A 57 -7.68 0.27 0.60
CA PRO A 57 -7.72 0.61 -0.82
C PRO A 57 -6.40 1.23 -1.33
N VAL A 58 -5.66 1.93 -0.46
CA VAL A 58 -4.35 2.48 -0.82
C VAL A 58 -3.30 1.39 -0.96
N LEU A 59 -3.31 0.40 -0.07
CA LEU A 59 -2.41 -0.74 -0.17
C LEU A 59 -2.71 -1.60 -1.41
N GLU A 60 -4.00 -1.73 -1.76
CA GLU A 60 -4.46 -2.35 -3.01
C GLU A 60 -3.91 -1.62 -4.24
N SER A 61 -4.09 -0.30 -4.33
CA SER A 61 -3.63 0.48 -5.49
C SER A 61 -2.12 0.40 -5.69
N ILE A 62 -1.35 0.38 -4.60
CA ILE A 62 0.12 0.21 -4.64
C ILE A 62 0.51 -1.18 -5.16
N VAL A 63 -0.19 -2.23 -4.72
CA VAL A 63 0.03 -3.59 -5.22
C VAL A 63 -0.23 -3.62 -6.72
N GLU A 64 -1.35 -3.07 -7.17
CA GLU A 64 -1.71 -3.04 -8.59
C GLU A 64 -0.73 -2.25 -9.44
N ALA A 65 -0.34 -1.05 -8.98
CA ALA A 65 0.66 -0.22 -9.64
C ALA A 65 2.00 -0.95 -9.77
N GLY A 66 2.46 -1.61 -8.70
CA GLY A 66 3.69 -2.40 -8.73
C GLY A 66 3.62 -3.57 -9.72
N LEU A 67 2.45 -4.18 -9.88
CA LEU A 67 2.24 -5.26 -10.83
C LEU A 67 2.12 -4.81 -12.29
N THR A 68 2.03 -3.52 -12.60
CA THR A 68 2.06 -3.05 -14.00
C THR A 68 3.34 -3.49 -14.70
N VAL A 69 4.48 -3.42 -14.00
CA VAL A 69 5.79 -3.85 -14.46
C VAL A 69 6.05 -5.30 -14.02
N ALA A 70 6.22 -6.19 -15.00
CA ALA A 70 6.30 -7.64 -14.83
C ALA A 70 7.66 -8.14 -14.30
N GLU A 71 8.14 -7.56 -13.19
CA GLU A 71 9.43 -7.86 -12.59
C GLU A 71 9.33 -8.70 -11.32
N VAL A 72 10.35 -9.55 -11.10
CA VAL A 72 10.40 -10.45 -9.93
C VAL A 72 10.41 -9.67 -8.61
N ARG A 73 11.09 -8.52 -8.55
CA ARG A 73 11.09 -7.66 -7.38
C ARG A 73 9.68 -7.19 -7.04
N ASN A 74 8.92 -6.74 -8.04
CA ASN A 74 7.57 -6.25 -7.85
C ASN A 74 6.61 -7.34 -7.39
N TYR A 75 6.77 -8.58 -7.87
CA TYR A 75 5.97 -9.71 -7.37
C TYR A 75 6.23 -9.99 -5.89
N LYS A 76 7.49 -9.96 -5.45
CA LYS A 76 7.83 -10.13 -4.03
C LYS A 76 7.27 -9.00 -3.17
N MET A 77 7.37 -7.76 -3.63
CA MET A 77 6.82 -6.60 -2.93
C MET A 77 5.29 -6.64 -2.87
N ALA A 78 4.62 -7.04 -3.95
CA ALA A 78 3.18 -7.25 -3.98
C ALA A 78 2.75 -8.28 -2.92
N VAL A 79 3.43 -9.42 -2.84
CA VAL A 79 3.15 -10.45 -1.83
C VAL A 79 3.36 -9.92 -0.40
N ALA A 80 4.43 -9.16 -0.15
CA ALA A 80 4.67 -8.56 1.16
C ALA A 80 3.54 -7.60 1.56
N ARG A 81 3.10 -6.76 0.62
CA ARG A 81 1.98 -5.83 0.82
C ARG A 81 0.65 -6.54 1.01
N LEU A 82 0.38 -7.64 0.29
CA LEU A 82 -0.81 -8.47 0.49
C LEU A 82 -0.84 -9.13 1.88
N ARG A 83 0.31 -9.52 2.44
CA ARG A 83 0.39 -10.00 3.83
C ARG A 83 0.04 -8.90 4.82
N LYS A 84 0.54 -7.68 4.60
CA LYS A 84 0.18 -6.51 5.40
C LYS A 84 -1.31 -6.20 5.28
N HIS A 85 -1.87 -6.28 4.07
CA HIS A 85 -3.30 -6.14 3.81
C HIS A 85 -4.12 -7.15 4.62
N ARG A 86 -3.72 -8.43 4.64
CA ARG A 86 -4.36 -9.46 5.46
C ARG A 86 -4.39 -9.13 6.95
N ALA A 87 -3.26 -8.68 7.48
CA ALA A 87 -3.16 -8.33 8.90
C ALA A 87 -4.08 -7.14 9.25
N ILE A 88 -4.05 -6.09 8.43
CA ILE A 88 -4.88 -4.90 8.64
C ILE A 88 -6.36 -5.22 8.47
N ALA A 89 -6.72 -5.97 7.43
CA ALA A 89 -8.10 -6.35 7.16
C ALA A 89 -8.71 -7.17 8.30
N ALA A 90 -7.92 -8.04 8.95
CA ALA A 90 -8.36 -8.77 10.13
C ALA A 90 -8.65 -7.82 11.31
N VAL A 91 -7.77 -6.84 11.58
CA VAL A 91 -7.98 -5.83 12.62
C VAL A 91 -9.19 -4.93 12.30
N ALA A 92 -9.41 -4.65 11.03
CA ALA A 92 -10.56 -3.87 10.54
C ALA A 92 -11.90 -4.65 10.54
N GLY A 93 -11.90 -5.92 10.99
CA GLY A 93 -13.11 -6.76 10.99
C GLY A 93 -13.58 -7.21 9.60
N ARG A 94 -12.68 -7.19 8.60
CA ARG A 94 -12.93 -7.60 7.21
C ARG A 94 -11.93 -8.66 6.72
N PRO A 95 -11.75 -9.78 7.45
CA PRO A 95 -10.73 -10.79 7.12
C PRO A 95 -10.84 -11.33 5.68
N GLU A 96 -12.02 -11.34 5.09
CA GLU A 96 -12.33 -11.78 3.73
C GLU A 96 -11.83 -10.84 2.63
N ALA A 97 -11.59 -9.55 2.92
CA ALA A 97 -11.21 -8.55 1.92
C ALA A 97 -9.94 -8.96 1.16
N THR A 98 -8.97 -9.56 1.86
CA THR A 98 -7.72 -10.00 1.24
C THR A 98 -7.91 -11.19 0.31
N ALA A 99 -8.80 -12.12 0.65
CA ALA A 99 -9.08 -13.27 -0.21
C ALA A 99 -9.72 -12.84 -1.53
N GLY A 100 -10.67 -11.89 -1.47
CA GLY A 100 -11.29 -11.28 -2.65
C GLY A 100 -10.27 -10.57 -3.55
N LEU A 101 -9.40 -9.76 -2.95
CA LEU A 101 -8.31 -9.07 -3.66
C LEU A 101 -7.36 -10.07 -4.34
N VAL A 102 -6.91 -11.10 -3.63
CA VAL A 102 -6.00 -12.13 -4.18
C VAL A 102 -6.67 -12.87 -5.33
N ALA A 103 -7.95 -13.24 -5.21
CA ALA A 103 -8.69 -13.89 -6.29
C ALA A 103 -8.75 -13.01 -7.55
N SER A 104 -9.08 -11.72 -7.38
CA SER A 104 -9.07 -10.73 -8.48
C SER A 104 -7.68 -10.60 -9.13
N LEU A 105 -6.62 -10.53 -8.33
CA LEU A 105 -5.24 -10.44 -8.83
C LEU A 105 -4.85 -11.69 -9.63
N ARG A 106 -5.24 -12.88 -9.18
CA ARG A 106 -4.96 -14.14 -9.88
C ARG A 106 -5.65 -14.21 -11.22
N GLU A 107 -6.91 -13.82 -11.31
CA GLU A 107 -7.64 -13.79 -12.58
C GLU A 107 -7.01 -12.81 -13.57
N ARG A 108 -6.79 -11.56 -13.13
CA ARG A 108 -6.19 -10.51 -13.98
C ARG A 108 -4.77 -10.83 -14.44
N ASN A 109 -4.03 -11.64 -13.68
CA ASN A 109 -2.65 -12.00 -13.96
C ASN A 109 -2.46 -13.50 -14.26
N ARG A 110 -3.50 -14.17 -14.78
CA ARG A 110 -3.46 -15.62 -15.07
C ARG A 110 -2.34 -16.05 -16.02
N ASN A 111 -1.88 -15.15 -16.89
CA ASN A 111 -0.78 -15.36 -17.82
C ASN A 111 0.62 -15.11 -17.21
N ARG A 112 0.71 -14.84 -15.91
CA ARG A 112 1.97 -14.55 -15.21
C ARG A 112 2.30 -15.67 -14.21
N PRO A 113 2.77 -16.85 -14.68
CA PRO A 113 2.99 -18.02 -13.83
C PRO A 113 4.03 -17.79 -12.73
N ARG A 114 4.95 -16.84 -12.90
CA ARG A 114 5.88 -16.43 -11.83
C ARG A 114 5.15 -15.74 -10.67
N LEU A 115 4.26 -14.79 -10.96
CA LEU A 115 3.47 -14.12 -9.92
C LEU A 115 2.56 -15.12 -9.19
N LEU A 116 1.86 -15.98 -9.93
CA LEU A 116 0.98 -16.99 -9.34
C LEU A 116 1.73 -17.91 -8.37
N ARG A 117 2.94 -18.36 -8.73
CA ARG A 117 3.80 -19.14 -7.83
C ARG A 117 4.18 -18.38 -6.55
N GLU A 118 4.44 -17.08 -6.64
CA GLU A 118 4.72 -16.28 -5.45
C GLU A 118 3.49 -16.13 -4.55
N LEU A 119 2.29 -16.00 -5.13
CA LEU A 119 1.03 -15.99 -4.37
C LEU A 119 0.75 -17.35 -3.70
N ASP A 120 1.00 -18.45 -4.40
CA ASP A 120 0.78 -19.82 -3.89
C ASP A 120 1.67 -20.19 -2.71
N ARG A 121 2.91 -19.67 -2.69
CA ARG A 121 3.83 -19.89 -1.57
C ARG A 121 3.29 -19.37 -0.24
N VAL A 122 2.45 -18.34 -0.27
CA VAL A 122 2.00 -17.66 0.95
C VAL A 122 0.70 -18.23 1.50
N LYS A 123 -0.05 -19.01 0.70
CA LYS A 123 -1.35 -19.59 1.09
C LYS A 123 -2.26 -18.53 1.75
N PHE A 124 -2.59 -17.51 0.96
CA PHE A 124 -3.52 -16.46 1.37
C PHE A 124 -4.88 -17.03 1.73
#